data_AF-A0A951BK53-F1
#
_entry.id   AF-A0A951BK53-F1
#
_cell.length_a   1.000
_cell.length_b   1.000
_cell.length_c   1.000
_cell.angle_alpha   90.00
_cell.angle_beta   90.00
_cell.angle_gamma   90.00
#
_symmetry.space_group_name_H-M   'P 1'
#
loop_
_entity.id
_entity.type
_entity.pdbx_description
1 polymer ?
#
loop_
_entity_poly.entity_id
_entity_poly.type
_entity_poly.pdbx_seq_one_letter_code
_entity_poly.pdbx_strand_id
1 'polypeptide(L)'
;ARTVGPEGTANGGIVGPASFMWLRAQRIPRYTINQIVRPDDAAAVSSTDLHPWRVAGDLHAATAIGLQVPGCQKFYCTQDSNTGTLYLVDQRSRSWATLHLTTEPPYEVHQSGHRKLWDDVETAYRWWVDAGKPTVDAWRFTITPSEHRVELG
;
A
#
# COMPACT_ATOMS: atom_id res chain seq x y z
N ALA A 1 -27.00 -6.40 17.99
CA ALA A 1 -28.18 -6.77 17.20
C ALA A 1 -28.05 -6.14 15.82
N ARG A 2 -28.24 -6.91 14.74
CA ARG A 2 -28.20 -6.42 13.35
C ARG A 2 -29.62 -6.27 12.85
N THR A 3 -29.96 -5.12 12.27
CA THR A 3 -31.20 -4.93 11.51
C THR A 3 -30.84 -4.59 10.08
N VAL A 4 -31.29 -5.43 9.15
CA VAL A 4 -31.14 -5.26 7.70
C VAL A 4 -32.42 -4.58 7.21
N GLY A 5 -32.27 -3.40 6.59
CA GLY A 5 -33.37 -2.71 5.91
C GLY A 5 -33.61 -3.28 4.50
N PRO A 6 -34.82 -3.12 3.94
CA PRO A 6 -35.28 -3.80 2.72
C PRO A 6 -34.65 -3.33 1.39
N GLU A 7 -33.61 -2.49 1.41
CA GLU A 7 -33.04 -1.84 0.21
C GLU A 7 -31.63 -2.35 -0.15
N GLY A 8 -31.20 -3.51 0.38
CA GLY A 8 -29.89 -4.10 0.06
C GLY A 8 -28.67 -3.22 0.41
N THR A 9 -28.89 -2.12 1.11
CA THR A 9 -27.88 -1.16 1.53
C THR A 9 -27.35 -1.56 2.91
N ALA A 10 -26.10 -2.01 2.94
CA ALA A 10 -25.38 -2.29 4.19
C ALA A 10 -24.67 -1.02 4.65
N ASN A 11 -25.26 -0.28 5.60
CA ASN A 11 -24.55 0.76 6.33
C ASN A 11 -23.77 0.10 7.48
N GLY A 12 -22.45 0.00 7.33
CA GLY A 12 -21.55 -0.52 8.35
C GLY A 12 -20.42 0.46 8.61
N GLY A 13 -20.34 0.99 9.84
CA GLY A 13 -19.08 1.52 10.35
C GLY A 13 -18.13 0.36 10.65
N ILE A 14 -16.83 0.55 10.44
CA ILE A 14 -15.82 -0.45 10.80
C ILE A 14 -15.80 -0.55 12.33
N VAL A 15 -16.51 -1.53 12.88
CA VAL A 15 -16.50 -1.84 14.32
C VAL A 15 -15.31 -2.75 14.61
N GLY A 16 -14.31 -2.20 15.30
CA GLY A 16 -13.37 -2.98 16.12
C GLY A 16 -12.31 -3.78 15.36
N PRO A 17 -11.21 -4.12 16.04
CA PRO A 17 -9.87 -4.12 15.48
C PRO A 17 -9.72 -5.24 14.44
N ALA A 18 -9.72 -4.85 13.17
CA ALA A 18 -9.28 -5.73 12.11
C ALA A 18 -7.76 -5.85 12.22
N SER A 19 -7.33 -6.85 12.99
CA SER A 19 -5.99 -7.44 13.04
C SER A 19 -5.57 -8.03 11.66
N PHE A 20 -5.95 -7.38 10.56
CA PHE A 20 -5.86 -7.84 9.18
C PHE A 20 -4.72 -7.17 8.40
N MET A 21 -3.89 -6.35 9.05
CA MET A 21 -2.78 -5.62 8.40
C MET A 21 -1.47 -5.68 9.18
N TRP A 22 -1.27 -6.68 10.04
CA TRP A 22 0.07 -7.26 10.11
C TRP A 22 0.19 -8.15 8.91
N LEU A 23 1.11 -7.84 7.99
CA LEU A 23 1.76 -8.81 7.10
C LEU A 23 0.83 -9.99 6.81
N ARG A 24 -0.25 -9.78 6.05
CA ARG A 24 -0.78 -10.94 5.35
C ARG A 24 0.36 -11.32 4.43
N ALA A 25 1.10 -12.33 4.88
CA ALA A 25 1.77 -13.30 4.07
C ALA A 25 0.74 -13.97 3.14
N GLN A 26 0.02 -13.18 2.32
CA GLN A 26 -0.08 -13.53 0.93
C GLN A 26 1.37 -13.57 0.46
N ARG A 27 1.97 -14.75 0.68
CA ARG A 27 3.04 -15.26 -0.15
C ARG A 27 2.50 -15.11 -1.58
N ILE A 28 2.77 -13.97 -2.20
CA ILE A 28 3.35 -14.04 -3.53
C ILE A 28 4.54 -14.97 -3.32
N PRO A 29 4.49 -16.23 -3.80
CA PRO A 29 5.60 -17.15 -3.62
C PRO A 29 6.85 -16.39 -4.06
N ARG A 30 8.00 -16.53 -3.38
CA ARG A 30 9.25 -15.84 -3.78
C ARG A 30 9.52 -15.96 -5.29
N TYR A 31 9.07 -17.06 -5.89
CA TYR A 31 8.98 -17.28 -7.34
C TYR A 31 8.33 -16.12 -8.14
N THR A 32 7.18 -15.61 -7.70
CA THR A 32 6.45 -14.54 -8.38
C THR A 32 7.10 -13.16 -8.18
N ILE A 33 7.82 -12.91 -7.08
CA ILE A 33 8.66 -11.70 -6.96
C ILE A 33 9.78 -11.75 -8.01
N ASN A 34 10.50 -12.86 -8.13
CA ASN A 34 11.57 -13.02 -9.13
C ASN A 34 11.07 -13.02 -10.59
N GLN A 35 9.78 -13.33 -10.82
CA GLN A 35 9.17 -13.23 -12.16
C GLN A 35 8.82 -11.79 -12.56
N ILE A 36 8.57 -10.93 -11.58
CA ILE A 36 8.09 -9.56 -11.77
C ILE A 36 9.24 -8.57 -11.63
N VAL A 37 10.05 -8.69 -10.58
CA VAL A 37 11.31 -7.96 -10.40
C VAL A 37 12.37 -8.74 -11.17
N ARG A 38 12.59 -8.38 -12.44
CA ARG A 38 13.58 -9.04 -13.27
C ARG A 38 14.92 -8.29 -13.19
N PRO A 39 16.05 -8.99 -13.03
CA PRO A 39 17.36 -8.35 -13.00
C PRO A 39 17.73 -7.67 -14.33
N ASP A 40 17.07 -8.04 -15.43
CA ASP A 40 17.27 -7.46 -16.77
C ASP A 40 16.38 -6.22 -17.02
N ASP A 41 15.43 -5.93 -16.14
CA ASP A 41 14.59 -4.74 -16.29
C ASP A 41 15.46 -3.49 -16.10
N ALA A 42 15.37 -2.54 -17.03
CA ALA A 42 15.97 -1.22 -16.89
C ALA A 42 15.25 -0.42 -15.78
N ALA A 43 15.61 -0.70 -14.54
CA ALA A 43 15.07 -0.04 -13.37
C ALA A 43 15.69 1.36 -13.24
N ALA A 44 14.83 2.37 -13.07
CA ALA A 44 15.27 3.68 -12.65
C ALA A 44 15.68 3.61 -11.18
N VAL A 45 16.87 4.12 -10.87
CA VAL A 45 17.40 4.21 -9.51
C VAL A 45 17.19 5.63 -8.99
N SER A 46 16.69 5.72 -7.77
CA SER A 46 16.46 6.97 -7.04
C SER A 46 16.64 6.74 -5.54
N SER A 47 16.47 7.77 -4.73
CA SER A 47 16.61 7.68 -3.29
C SER A 47 15.53 8.48 -2.56
N THR A 48 15.18 8.08 -1.34
CA THR A 48 14.12 8.72 -0.54
C THR A 48 14.46 8.74 0.94
N ASP A 49 14.04 9.79 1.65
CA ASP A 49 14.13 9.85 3.11
C ASP A 49 12.90 9.23 3.81
N LEU A 50 11.89 8.82 3.03
CA LEU A 50 10.65 8.27 3.56
C LEU A 50 10.85 6.81 4.01
N HIS A 51 10.84 6.62 5.33
CA HIS A 51 11.00 5.28 5.92
C HIS A 51 9.86 4.33 5.49
N PRO A 52 10.15 3.11 5.00
CA PRO A 52 9.15 2.18 4.46
C PRO A 52 8.03 1.82 5.44
N TRP A 53 8.32 1.79 6.75
CA TRP A 53 7.30 1.61 7.79
C TRP A 53 6.20 2.69 7.76
N ARG A 54 6.51 3.94 7.38
CA ARG A 54 5.51 5.02 7.29
C ARG A 54 4.45 4.78 6.22
N VAL A 55 4.79 4.03 5.15
CA VAL A 55 3.88 3.78 4.01
C VAL A 55 3.24 2.39 4.02
N ALA A 56 3.85 1.44 4.72
CA ALA A 56 3.43 0.05 4.74
C ALA A 56 3.13 -0.52 6.15
N GLY A 57 3.68 0.07 7.21
CA GLY A 57 3.51 -0.39 8.60
C GLY A 57 2.47 0.41 9.41
N ASP A 58 2.30 1.69 9.10
CA ASP A 58 1.22 2.51 9.68
C ASP A 58 -0.13 2.15 9.02
N LEU A 59 -1.07 1.64 9.81
CA LEU A 59 -2.38 1.18 9.33
C LEU A 59 -3.16 2.28 8.60
N HIS A 60 -3.14 3.51 9.12
CA HIS A 60 -3.93 4.61 8.57
C HIS A 60 -3.34 5.09 7.26
N ALA A 61 -2.02 5.29 7.22
CA ALA A 61 -1.32 5.65 6.01
C ALA A 61 -1.43 4.53 4.95
N ALA A 62 -1.23 3.27 5.33
CA ALA A 62 -1.31 2.13 4.42
C ALA A 62 -2.71 2.00 3.80
N THR A 63 -3.77 2.28 4.58
CA THR A 63 -5.15 2.29 4.08
C THR A 63 -5.37 3.42 3.08
N ALA A 64 -4.99 4.65 3.41
CA ALA A 64 -5.12 5.81 2.53
C ALA A 64 -4.36 5.61 1.21
N ILE A 65 -3.14 5.11 1.27
CA ILE A 65 -2.32 4.78 0.09
C ILE A 65 -2.98 3.68 -0.74
N GLY A 66 -3.55 2.65 -0.11
CA GLY A 66 -4.25 1.58 -0.83
C GLY A 66 -5.47 2.07 -1.63
N LEU A 67 -6.12 3.13 -1.15
CA LEU A 67 -7.23 3.77 -1.87
C LEU A 67 -6.77 4.65 -3.04
N GLN A 68 -5.68 5.39 -2.84
CA GLN A 68 -5.12 6.27 -3.88
C GLN A 68 -4.31 5.52 -4.95
N VAL A 69 -3.72 4.37 -4.61
CA VAL A 69 -2.85 3.58 -5.51
C VAL A 69 -3.45 2.18 -5.71
N PRO A 70 -4.62 2.07 -6.38
CA PRO A 70 -5.29 0.79 -6.56
C PRO A 70 -4.44 -0.18 -7.38
N GLY A 71 -4.53 -1.46 -7.01
CA GLY A 71 -3.77 -2.54 -7.67
C GLY A 71 -2.31 -2.66 -7.23
N CYS A 72 -1.77 -1.71 -6.45
CA CYS A 72 -0.43 -1.82 -5.89
C CYS A 72 -0.43 -2.74 -4.66
N GLN A 73 0.18 -3.91 -4.82
CA GLN A 73 0.43 -4.85 -3.72
C GLN A 73 1.75 -4.49 -3.02
N LYS A 74 1.82 -4.65 -1.70
CA LYS A 74 2.98 -4.29 -0.88
C LYS A 74 3.48 -5.51 -0.10
N PHE A 75 4.78 -5.77 -0.11
CA PHE A 75 5.41 -6.87 0.63
C PHE A 75 6.69 -6.40 1.29
N TYR A 76 6.88 -6.72 2.57
CA TYR A 76 8.12 -6.42 3.27
C TYR A 76 8.90 -7.70 3.53
N CYS A 77 10.16 -7.74 3.10
CA CYS A 77 11.09 -8.82 3.36
C CYS A 77 12.19 -8.33 4.30
N THR A 78 12.18 -8.80 5.53
CA THR A 78 13.24 -8.54 6.52
C THR A 78 14.49 -9.35 6.15
N GLN A 79 15.65 -8.70 6.14
CA GLN A 79 16.95 -9.36 6.00
C GLN A 79 17.59 -9.51 7.39
N ASP A 80 17.73 -8.39 8.12
CA ASP A 80 18.14 -8.33 9.54
C ASP A 80 17.22 -7.42 10.35
N SER A 81 17.54 -7.14 11.62
CA SER A 81 16.73 -6.28 12.50
C SER A 81 16.51 -4.88 11.94
N ASN A 82 17.49 -4.36 11.19
CA ASN A 82 17.51 -2.98 10.68
C ASN A 82 17.64 -2.92 9.15
N THR A 83 17.56 -4.06 8.47
CA THR A 83 17.69 -4.13 7.01
C THR A 83 16.54 -4.91 6.40
N GLY A 84 16.14 -4.52 5.20
CA GLY A 84 15.04 -5.19 4.53
C GLY A 84 14.72 -4.58 3.18
N THR A 85 13.70 -5.12 2.54
CA THR A 85 13.25 -4.63 1.25
C THR A 85 11.73 -4.56 1.24
N LEU A 86 11.20 -3.38 0.96
CA LEU A 86 9.80 -3.19 0.61
C LEU A 86 9.65 -3.39 -0.89
N TYR A 87 8.77 -4.31 -1.29
CA TYR A 87 8.38 -4.55 -2.67
C TYR A 87 7.00 -3.95 -2.91
N LEU A 88 6.87 -3.23 -4.01
CA LEU A 88 5.62 -2.74 -4.57
C LEU A 88 5.42 -3.40 -5.93
N VAL A 89 4.23 -3.95 -6.17
CA VAL A 89 3.94 -4.70 -7.40
C VAL A 89 2.54 -4.39 -7.89
N ASP A 90 2.41 -4.07 -9.18
CA ASP A 90 1.14 -4.05 -9.90
C ASP A 90 1.22 -5.04 -11.07
N GLN A 91 0.56 -6.18 -10.91
CA GLN A 91 0.58 -7.26 -11.89
C GLN A 91 -0.07 -6.87 -13.22
N ARG A 92 -1.05 -5.95 -13.20
CA ARG A 92 -1.77 -5.55 -14.42
C ARG A 92 -0.90 -4.69 -15.31
N SER A 93 -0.22 -3.71 -14.72
CA SER A 93 0.70 -2.84 -15.45
C SER A 93 2.11 -3.43 -15.60
N ARG A 94 2.38 -4.58 -14.97
CA ARG A 94 3.72 -5.18 -14.83
C ARG A 94 4.75 -4.18 -14.29
N SER A 95 4.30 -3.25 -13.47
CA SER A 95 5.17 -2.26 -12.82
C SER A 95 5.56 -2.76 -11.44
N TRP A 96 6.77 -2.41 -11.02
CA TRP A 96 7.28 -2.76 -9.71
C TRP A 96 8.20 -1.68 -9.16
N ALA A 97 8.32 -1.64 -7.84
CA ALA A 97 9.37 -0.89 -7.16
C ALA A 97 9.92 -1.69 -5.97
N THR A 98 11.20 -1.52 -5.68
CA THR A 98 11.85 -2.00 -4.46
C THR A 98 12.44 -0.82 -3.71
N LEU A 99 12.26 -0.79 -2.40
CA LEU A 99 12.93 0.15 -1.51
C LEU A 99 13.77 -0.64 -0.52
N HIS A 100 15.06 -0.36 -0.51
CA HIS A 100 16.05 -1.04 0.32
C HIS A 100 16.22 -0.29 1.64
N LEU A 101 15.74 -0.90 2.72
CA LEU A 101 15.92 -0.37 4.07
C LEU A 101 17.36 -0.61 4.53
N THR A 102 18.04 0.48 4.83
CA THR A 102 19.31 0.58 5.56
C THR A 102 19.07 1.15 6.96
N THR A 103 20.12 1.23 7.78
CA THR A 103 20.03 1.82 9.12
C THR A 103 19.60 3.28 9.11
N GLU A 104 20.03 4.04 8.11
CA GLU A 104 19.74 5.47 7.97
C GLU A 104 19.38 5.81 6.51
N PRO A 105 18.55 6.85 6.28
CA PRO A 105 18.28 7.38 4.95
C PRO A 105 19.53 8.07 4.35
N PRO A 106 19.55 8.29 3.02
CA PRO A 106 18.47 8.03 2.09
C PRO A 106 18.40 6.55 1.67
N TYR A 107 17.18 6.03 1.55
CA TYR A 107 16.91 4.65 1.14
C TYR A 107 16.92 4.55 -0.38
N GLU A 108 17.62 3.56 -0.91
CA GLU A 108 17.67 3.30 -2.34
C GLU A 108 16.34 2.73 -2.84
N VAL A 109 15.84 3.30 -3.95
CA VAL A 109 14.61 2.89 -4.61
C VAL A 109 14.91 2.50 -6.05
N HIS A 110 14.58 1.27 -6.42
CA HIS A 110 14.59 0.81 -7.81
C HIS A 110 13.16 0.67 -8.28
N GLN A 111 12.84 1.15 -9.48
CA GLN A 111 11.50 0.97 -10.04
C GLN A 111 11.51 0.80 -11.56
N SER A 112 10.64 -0.08 -12.05
CA SER A 112 10.49 -0.37 -13.46
C SER A 112 9.02 -0.54 -13.85
N GLY A 113 8.75 -0.43 -15.14
CA GLY A 113 7.42 -0.45 -15.73
C GLY A 113 6.87 0.94 -16.04
N HIS A 114 5.66 0.94 -16.60
CA HIS A 114 4.97 2.14 -17.06
C HIS A 114 4.52 3.03 -15.90
N ARG A 115 4.16 2.43 -14.76
CA ARG A 115 3.86 3.16 -13.53
C ARG A 115 5.12 3.28 -12.67
N LYS A 116 5.33 4.46 -12.10
CA LYS A 116 6.35 4.69 -11.07
C LYS A 116 5.70 4.46 -9.71
N LEU A 117 5.61 3.18 -9.31
CA LEU A 117 4.82 2.79 -8.14
C LEU A 117 5.33 3.41 -6.84
N TRP A 118 6.64 3.65 -6.71
CA TRP A 118 7.16 4.34 -5.54
C TRP A 118 6.67 5.79 -5.50
N ASP A 119 6.77 6.49 -6.63
CA ASP A 119 6.34 7.89 -6.76
C ASP A 119 4.83 8.04 -6.50
N ASP A 120 4.02 7.10 -7.01
CA ASP A 120 2.58 7.03 -6.73
C ASP A 120 2.31 6.86 -5.22
N VAL A 121 3.04 5.96 -4.56
CA VAL A 121 2.92 5.70 -3.12
C VAL A 121 3.38 6.89 -2.28
N GLU A 122 4.48 7.53 -2.65
CA GLU A 122 4.99 8.72 -1.97
C GLU A 122 4.02 9.90 -2.11
N THR A 123 3.47 10.11 -3.31
CA THR A 123 2.46 11.13 -3.57
C THR A 123 1.21 10.89 -2.73
N ALA A 124 0.71 9.64 -2.68
CA ALA A 124 -0.44 9.28 -1.86
C ALA A 124 -0.16 9.45 -0.35
N TYR A 125 1.05 9.13 0.10
CA TYR A 125 1.45 9.35 1.49
C TYR A 125 1.45 10.84 1.86
N ARG A 126 2.06 11.68 1.01
CA ARG A 126 2.08 13.13 1.21
C ARG A 126 0.67 13.71 1.25
N TRP A 127 -0.19 13.32 0.31
CA TRP A 127 -1.60 13.70 0.32
C TRP A 127 -2.30 13.34 1.63
N TRP A 128 -2.09 12.13 2.16
CA TRP A 128 -2.65 11.72 3.46
C TRP A 128 -2.11 12.55 4.62
N VAL A 129 -0.82 12.88 4.61
CA VAL A 129 -0.21 13.78 5.61
C VAL A 129 -0.82 15.17 5.53
N ASP A 130 -0.96 15.73 4.34
CA ASP A 130 -1.52 17.06 4.08
C ASP A 130 -3.01 17.13 4.44
N ALA A 131 -3.73 16.02 4.31
CA ALA A 131 -5.11 15.87 4.77
C ALA A 131 -5.25 15.76 6.31
N GLY A 132 -4.14 15.90 7.06
CA GLY A 132 -4.14 15.85 8.52
C GLY A 132 -4.04 14.44 9.11
N LYS A 133 -3.58 13.46 8.32
CA LYS A 133 -3.39 12.06 8.74
C LYS A 133 -4.69 11.40 9.27
N PRO A 134 -5.78 11.41 8.49
CA PRO A 134 -7.05 10.83 8.93
C PRO A 134 -6.88 9.36 9.32
N THR A 135 -7.50 8.98 10.44
CA THR A 135 -7.57 7.60 10.93
C THR A 135 -8.50 6.77 10.06
N VAL A 136 -8.40 5.44 10.12
CA VAL A 136 -9.20 4.54 9.29
C VAL A 136 -10.70 4.65 9.60
N ASP A 137 -11.03 4.93 10.85
CA ASP A 137 -12.37 5.19 11.37
C ASP A 137 -13.01 6.48 10.83
N ALA A 138 -12.22 7.42 10.28
CA ALA A 138 -12.74 8.60 9.59
C ALA A 138 -13.28 8.28 8.19
N TRP A 139 -12.93 7.13 7.61
CA TRP A 139 -13.36 6.75 6.27
C TRP A 139 -14.72 6.04 6.32
N ARG A 140 -15.70 6.58 5.60
CA ARG A 140 -16.99 5.90 5.36
C ARG A 140 -16.97 5.29 3.97
N PHE A 141 -16.94 3.96 3.91
CA PHE A 141 -17.07 3.24 2.64
C PHE A 141 -18.53 2.97 2.36
N THR A 142 -19.07 3.51 1.27
CA THR A 142 -20.33 3.04 0.71
C THR A 142 -20.00 2.16 -0.48
N ILE A 143 -20.02 0.84 -0.26
CA ILE A 143 -19.89 -0.14 -1.35
C ILE A 143 -21.30 -0.45 -1.84
N THR A 144 -21.65 0.04 -3.03
CA THR A 144 -22.82 -0.47 -3.77
C THR A 144 -22.34 -1.40 -4.89
N PRO A 145 -23.17 -2.35 -5.37
CA PRO A 145 -22.78 -3.26 -6.46
C PRO A 145 -22.38 -2.57 -7.77
N SER A 146 -22.63 -1.27 -7.90
CA SER A 146 -22.56 -0.52 -9.15
C SER A 146 -21.62 0.68 -9.12
N GLU A 147 -21.13 1.13 -7.96
CA GLU A 147 -20.20 2.27 -7.89
C GLU A 147 -19.35 2.25 -6.60
N HIS A 148 -18.06 2.53 -6.73
CA HIS A 148 -17.16 2.78 -5.60
C HIS A 148 -17.02 4.29 -5.39
N ARG A 149 -17.53 4.81 -4.28
CA ARG A 149 -17.36 6.21 -3.87
C ARG A 149 -16.68 6.27 -2.51
N VAL A 150 -15.64 7.10 -2.42
CA VAL A 150 -14.88 7.35 -1.19
C VAL A 150 -15.06 8.82 -0.84
N GLU A 151 -15.61 9.09 0.35
CA GLU A 151 -15.82 10.45 0.86
C GLU A 151 -15.09 10.62 2.20
N LEU A 152 -14.42 11.76 2.35
CA LEU A 152 -13.86 12.21 3.63
C LEU A 152 -14.98 12.93 4.40
N GLY A 153 -15.18 12.56 5.66
CA GLY A 153 -16.16 13.18 6.57
C GLY A 153 -15.53 14.14 7.56
#